data_AF-A0A9R0VRQ7-F1
#
_entry.id   AF-A0A9R0VRQ7-F1
#
_cell.length_a   1.000
_cell.length_b   1.000
_cell.length_c   1.000
_cell.angle_alpha   90.00
_cell.angle_beta   90.00
_cell.angle_gamma   90.00
#
_symmetry.space_group_name_H-M   'P 1'
#
loop_
_entity.id
_entity.type
_entity.pdbx_description
1 polymer ?
#
loop_
_entity_poly.entity_id
_entity_poly.type
_entity_poly.pdbx_seq_one_letter_code
_entity_poly.pdbx_strand_id
1 'polypeptide(L)'
;MKSGGHSSHSLSVYSCQLCNPNQVKKIFEFLKDGFHEVSSSLHLSFDDDSVADEKIPFLAYLASFLKDNRTNPCEPLAGCLNFRNLVAGFMKCYHHISLTSDNVVVFPSHAVAIENALQLFSPALAIVDEHLTRHLPKQWLRSLAIEERADGKDTIGVIEASRQSDLLIELIRKLKPQVVVAGMAQFEAITSAAVVNLLSATKDVGSRLLLDISEHLELSSLPRSNGVLKYLAGNSLPSHTAILCSLVKNQVYPDLEVAFVISEDGAVCKALSQTIELLEGRTSVISQNYYGCLVHELLAFQIGERHRQQKTLESCGWDVAGCQGGISMLAKPAA
;
A
#
# COMPACT_ATOMS: atom_id res chain seq x y z
N MET A 1 -55.48 -3.77 59.91
CA MET A 1 -54.37 -4.58 59.35
C MET A 1 -53.82 -3.83 58.14
N LYS A 2 -52.52 -3.54 58.12
CA LYS A 2 -51.86 -2.70 57.10
C LYS A 2 -51.64 -3.49 55.81
N SER A 3 -51.96 -2.88 54.67
CA SER A 3 -51.75 -3.40 53.32
C SER A 3 -50.25 -3.58 53.01
N GLY A 4 -49.84 -4.79 52.65
CA GLY A 4 -48.51 -5.06 52.10
C GLY A 4 -48.43 -4.55 50.67
N GLY A 5 -47.68 -3.48 50.46
CA GLY A 5 -47.32 -3.01 49.12
C GLY A 5 -46.21 -3.89 48.55
N HIS A 6 -46.44 -4.49 47.38
CA HIS A 6 -45.38 -5.12 46.60
C HIS A 6 -44.52 -4.02 45.97
N SER A 7 -43.31 -3.84 46.46
CA SER A 7 -42.30 -2.96 45.87
C SER A 7 -41.50 -3.73 44.81
N SER A 8 -41.95 -3.67 43.56
CA SER A 8 -41.19 -4.16 42.40
C SER A 8 -40.02 -3.22 42.11
N HIS A 9 -38.80 -3.74 42.16
CA HIS A 9 -37.59 -3.02 41.76
C HIS A 9 -37.24 -3.47 40.34
N SER A 10 -37.17 -2.54 39.39
CA SER A 10 -36.70 -2.82 38.03
C SER A 10 -35.16 -2.76 38.04
N LEU A 11 -34.51 -3.90 37.84
CA LEU A 11 -33.07 -3.98 37.66
C LEU A 11 -32.75 -3.88 36.16
N SER A 12 -32.32 -2.71 35.69
CA SER A 12 -31.78 -2.57 34.34
C SER A 12 -30.31 -2.98 34.34
N VAL A 13 -30.01 -4.16 33.80
CA VAL A 13 -28.64 -4.63 33.60
C VAL A 13 -28.15 -4.08 32.26
N TYR A 14 -27.24 -3.12 32.30
CA TYR A 14 -26.53 -2.65 31.12
C TYR A 14 -25.28 -3.50 30.93
N SER A 15 -25.24 -4.27 29.84
CA SER A 15 -24.03 -4.96 29.41
C SER A 15 -23.27 -4.03 28.49
N CYS A 16 -22.03 -3.70 28.85
CA CYS A 16 -21.09 -2.99 27.99
C CYS A 16 -19.97 -3.97 27.63
N GLN A 17 -19.81 -4.23 26.33
CA GLN A 17 -18.68 -5.00 25.82
C GLN A 17 -17.66 -4.02 25.25
N LEU A 18 -16.43 -4.07 25.78
CA LEU A 18 -15.31 -3.33 25.22
C LEU A 18 -14.80 -4.05 23.98
N CYS A 19 -14.76 -3.35 22.83
CA CYS A 19 -14.09 -3.83 21.64
C CYS A 19 -12.59 -4.03 21.93
N ASN A 20 -12.05 -5.20 21.57
CA ASN A 20 -10.63 -5.54 21.72
C ASN A 20 -10.02 -5.24 23.11
N PRO A 21 -10.53 -5.84 24.21
CA PRO A 21 -10.23 -5.43 25.57
C PRO A 21 -8.74 -5.52 25.94
N ASN A 22 -8.01 -6.49 25.37
CA ASN A 22 -6.58 -6.64 25.58
C ASN A 22 -5.76 -5.51 24.94
N GLN A 23 -6.18 -5.04 23.75
CA GLN A 23 -5.52 -3.94 23.06
C GLN A 23 -5.81 -2.61 23.76
N VAL A 24 -7.08 -2.39 24.15
CA VAL A 24 -7.47 -1.22 24.94
C VAL A 24 -6.68 -1.15 26.25
N LYS A 25 -6.50 -2.27 26.94
CA LYS A 25 -5.66 -2.34 28.15
C LYS A 25 -4.23 -1.86 27.88
N LYS A 26 -3.58 -2.33 26.81
CA LYS A 26 -2.21 -1.90 26.45
C LYS A 26 -2.12 -0.39 26.24
N ILE A 27 -3.10 0.20 25.56
CA ILE A 27 -3.15 1.65 25.31
C ILE A 27 -3.22 2.42 26.64
N PHE A 28 -4.15 2.06 27.53
CA PHE A 28 -4.31 2.76 28.80
C PHE A 28 -3.17 2.50 29.79
N GLU A 29 -2.50 1.34 29.73
CA GLU A 29 -1.29 1.10 30.50
C GLU A 29 -0.16 2.05 30.07
N PHE A 30 0.05 2.24 28.77
CA PHE A 30 1.02 3.21 28.26
C PHE A 30 0.66 4.65 28.66
N LEU A 31 -0.60 5.05 28.55
CA LEU A 31 -1.02 6.42 28.88
C LEU A 31 -0.83 6.77 30.36
N LYS A 32 -0.97 5.77 31.25
CA LYS A 32 -0.69 5.93 32.69
C LYS A 32 0.79 6.19 32.98
N ASP A 33 1.68 5.76 32.10
CA ASP A 33 3.14 5.93 32.21
C ASP A 33 3.59 7.31 31.67
N GLY A 34 2.94 8.40 32.10
CA GLY A 34 3.40 9.79 31.85
C GLY A 34 2.66 10.62 30.80
N PHE A 35 1.56 10.12 30.23
CA PHE A 35 0.73 10.83 29.23
C PHE A 35 -0.68 11.16 29.77
N HIS A 36 -0.78 11.56 31.04
CA HIS A 36 -2.06 11.81 31.70
C HIS A 36 -2.92 12.88 31.00
N GLU A 37 -2.31 13.91 30.41
CA GLU A 37 -3.03 14.95 29.66
C GLU A 37 -3.73 14.39 28.42
N VAL A 38 -3.07 13.47 27.70
CA VAL A 38 -3.62 12.82 26.50
C VAL A 38 -4.69 11.80 26.87
N SER A 39 -4.61 11.19 28.06
CA SER A 39 -5.55 10.15 28.50
C SER A 39 -7.00 10.64 28.57
N SER A 40 -7.21 11.92 28.87
CA SER A 40 -8.54 12.54 28.91
C SER A 40 -9.08 12.91 27.52
N SER A 41 -8.21 12.97 26.51
CA SER A 41 -8.53 13.35 25.13
C SER A 41 -8.69 12.14 24.20
N LEU A 42 -8.25 10.96 24.62
CA LEU A 42 -8.36 9.75 23.79
C LEU A 42 -9.80 9.21 23.81
N HIS A 43 -10.50 9.44 22.71
CA HIS A 43 -11.83 8.89 22.47
C HIS A 43 -11.75 7.58 21.67
N LEU A 44 -12.24 6.50 22.27
CA LEU A 44 -12.35 5.15 21.68
C LEU A 44 -13.81 4.70 21.50
N SER A 45 -14.76 5.63 21.43
CA SER A 45 -16.11 5.29 20.96
C SER A 45 -16.22 5.61 19.47
N PHE A 46 -16.87 4.72 18.74
CA PHE A 46 -16.92 4.70 17.30
C PHE A 46 -18.35 4.45 16.85
N ASP A 47 -18.81 5.19 15.86
CA ASP A 47 -20.11 4.96 15.22
C ASP A 47 -20.05 3.81 14.18
N ASP A 48 -18.84 3.49 13.71
CA ASP A 48 -18.54 2.46 12.72
C ASP A 48 -17.49 1.49 13.29
N ASP A 49 -17.85 0.21 13.39
CA ASP A 49 -16.98 -0.84 13.91
C ASP A 49 -15.72 -1.03 13.06
N SER A 50 -15.76 -0.74 11.76
CA SER A 50 -14.59 -0.85 10.87
C SER A 50 -13.48 0.14 11.25
N VAL A 51 -13.87 1.34 11.72
CA VAL A 51 -12.92 2.34 12.23
C VAL A 51 -12.31 1.88 13.55
N ALA A 52 -13.11 1.23 14.41
CA ALA A 52 -12.62 0.67 15.67
C ALA A 52 -11.62 -0.47 15.44
N ASP A 53 -11.93 -1.36 14.50
CA ASP A 53 -11.11 -2.51 14.11
C ASP A 53 -9.76 -2.10 13.51
N GLU A 54 -9.67 -0.93 12.88
CA GLU A 54 -8.41 -0.38 12.37
C GLU A 54 -7.66 0.46 13.42
N LYS A 55 -8.37 1.32 14.15
CA LYS A 55 -7.75 2.29 15.07
C LYS A 55 -7.21 1.65 16.34
N ILE A 56 -7.96 0.74 16.96
CA ILE A 56 -7.59 0.16 18.26
C ILE A 56 -6.31 -0.68 18.16
N PRO A 57 -6.14 -1.58 17.18
CA PRO A 57 -4.90 -2.34 17.08
C PRO A 57 -3.69 -1.48 16.77
N PHE A 58 -3.82 -0.49 15.89
CA PHE A 58 -2.73 0.44 15.61
C PHE A 58 -2.32 1.22 16.86
N LEU A 59 -3.27 1.76 17.63
CA LEU A 59 -2.94 2.48 18.87
C LEU A 59 -2.27 1.57 19.89
N ALA A 60 -2.71 0.32 20.00
CA ALA A 60 -2.08 -0.66 20.89
C ALA A 60 -0.64 -1.00 20.42
N TYR A 61 -0.42 -1.15 19.12
CA TYR A 61 0.91 -1.31 18.54
C TYR A 61 1.78 -0.08 18.82
N LEU A 62 1.28 1.12 18.54
CA LEU A 62 2.01 2.38 18.73
C LEU A 62 2.41 2.57 20.19
N ALA A 63 1.50 2.26 21.13
CA ALA A 63 1.79 2.28 22.56
C ALA A 63 2.94 1.34 22.93
N SER A 64 2.94 0.10 22.42
CA SER A 64 4.06 -0.84 22.62
C SER A 64 5.34 -0.34 21.95
N PHE A 65 5.26 0.13 20.70
CA PHE A 65 6.39 0.66 19.94
C PHE A 65 7.07 1.82 20.67
N LEU A 66 6.30 2.80 21.18
CA LEU A 66 6.82 3.96 21.90
C LEU A 66 7.39 3.58 23.28
N LYS A 67 6.84 2.54 23.92
CA LYS A 67 7.33 2.04 25.21
C LYS A 67 8.66 1.30 25.07
N ASP A 68 8.80 0.51 24.01
CA ASP A 68 9.95 -0.39 23.79
C ASP A 68 11.10 0.31 23.04
N ASN A 69 10.82 1.25 22.12
CA ASN A 69 11.86 1.93 21.32
C ASN A 69 12.38 3.21 21.98
N ARG A 70 13.41 3.09 22.82
CA ARG A 70 14.19 4.25 23.27
C ARG A 70 15.24 4.74 22.25
N THR A 71 15.55 3.94 21.22
CA THR A 71 16.46 4.33 20.13
C THR A 71 15.89 3.80 18.82
N ASN A 72 15.40 4.70 17.97
CA ASN A 72 14.92 4.36 16.64
C ASN A 72 16.10 3.84 15.81
N PRO A 73 16.17 2.54 15.44
CA PRO A 73 17.25 2.06 14.58
C PRO A 73 17.18 2.81 13.25
N CYS A 74 18.32 3.27 12.73
CA CYS A 74 18.37 3.87 11.40
C CYS A 74 17.84 2.87 10.38
N GLU A 75 16.63 3.11 9.89
CA GLU A 75 16.02 2.26 8.86
C GLU A 75 16.76 2.39 7.51
N PRO A 76 16.67 1.35 6.65
CA PRO A 76 17.18 1.44 5.29
C PRO A 76 16.56 2.60 4.52
N LEU A 77 17.31 3.18 3.58
CA LEU A 77 16.85 4.29 2.72
C LEU A 77 15.58 3.95 1.92
N ALA A 78 15.46 2.68 1.52
CA ALA A 78 14.29 2.18 0.81
C ALA A 78 13.02 2.05 1.69
N GLY A 79 13.10 2.38 2.97
CA GLY A 79 12.03 2.22 3.96
C GLY A 79 12.27 1.09 4.96
N CYS A 80 11.39 1.04 5.96
CA CYS A 80 11.42 0.06 7.04
C CYS A 80 11.44 -1.37 6.48
N LEU A 81 12.43 -2.16 6.90
CA LEU A 81 12.55 -3.55 6.46
C LEU A 81 11.30 -4.36 6.84
N ASN A 82 10.73 -4.11 8.02
CA ASN A 82 9.51 -4.78 8.47
C ASN A 82 8.34 -4.47 7.53
N PHE A 83 8.12 -3.19 7.21
CA PHE A 83 7.04 -2.79 6.30
C PHE A 83 7.21 -3.38 4.90
N ARG A 84 8.43 -3.33 4.34
CA ARG A 84 8.74 -3.94 3.04
C ARG A 84 8.51 -5.45 3.01
N ASN A 85 8.87 -6.15 4.09
CA ASN A 85 8.58 -7.58 4.23
C ASN A 85 7.08 -7.87 4.29
N LEU A 86 6.30 -7.02 4.95
CA LEU A 86 4.84 -7.14 5.01
C LEU A 86 4.20 -6.91 3.63
N VAL A 87 4.67 -5.91 2.88
CA VAL A 87 4.23 -5.69 1.48
C VAL A 87 4.54 -6.91 0.61
N ALA A 88 5.77 -7.44 0.68
CA ALA A 88 6.14 -8.64 -0.07
C ALA A 88 5.29 -9.86 0.34
N GLY A 89 5.03 -10.03 1.65
CA GLY A 89 4.16 -11.06 2.18
C GLY A 89 2.73 -10.95 1.67
N PHE A 90 2.16 -9.74 1.66
CA PHE A 90 0.82 -9.46 1.12
C PHE A 90 0.73 -9.82 -0.36
N MET A 91 1.67 -9.34 -1.17
CA MET A 91 1.74 -9.62 -2.60
C MET A 91 1.83 -11.14 -2.88
N LYS A 92 2.59 -11.88 -2.07
CA LYS A 92 2.68 -13.33 -2.16
C LYS A 92 1.40 -14.04 -1.75
N CYS A 93 0.82 -13.66 -0.61
CA CYS A 93 -0.31 -14.36 0.01
C CYS A 93 -1.64 -14.12 -0.69
N TYR A 94 -1.86 -12.92 -1.22
CA TYR A 94 -3.13 -12.50 -1.81
C TYR A 94 -3.10 -12.37 -3.33
N HIS A 95 -1.93 -12.07 -3.91
CA HIS A 95 -1.79 -11.87 -5.35
C HIS A 95 -0.90 -12.89 -6.04
N HIS A 96 -0.29 -13.83 -5.29
CA HIS A 96 0.60 -14.86 -5.81
C HIS A 96 1.85 -14.30 -6.52
N ILE A 97 2.29 -13.10 -6.14
CA ILE A 97 3.47 -12.45 -6.71
C ILE A 97 4.67 -12.73 -5.79
N SER A 98 5.74 -13.29 -6.35
CA SER A 98 6.95 -13.61 -5.59
C SER A 98 7.90 -12.40 -5.55
N LEU A 99 7.72 -11.54 -4.55
CA LEU A 99 8.62 -10.40 -4.28
C LEU A 99 9.46 -10.67 -3.04
N THR A 100 10.62 -10.01 -2.95
CA THR A 100 11.35 -9.82 -1.69
C THR A 100 11.28 -8.36 -1.28
N SER A 101 11.73 -8.04 -0.07
CA SER A 101 11.86 -6.66 0.39
C SER A 101 12.71 -5.81 -0.57
N ASP A 102 13.65 -6.40 -1.31
CA ASP A 102 14.57 -5.67 -2.19
C ASP A 102 13.91 -5.17 -3.47
N ASN A 103 12.74 -5.71 -3.80
CA ASN A 103 11.90 -5.23 -4.89
C ASN A 103 11.09 -3.99 -4.52
N VAL A 104 11.07 -3.57 -3.25
CA VAL A 104 10.14 -2.56 -2.73
C VAL A 104 10.91 -1.34 -2.21
N VAL A 105 10.55 -0.16 -2.69
CA VAL A 105 11.04 1.15 -2.23
C VAL A 105 9.87 1.99 -1.74
N VAL A 106 9.95 2.54 -0.54
CA VAL A 106 8.83 3.20 0.15
C VAL A 106 9.00 4.72 0.10
N PHE A 107 7.93 5.41 -0.29
CA PHE A 107 7.85 6.86 -0.44
C PHE A 107 6.80 7.47 0.49
N PRO A 108 6.95 8.76 0.87
CA PRO A 108 5.94 9.47 1.65
C PRO A 108 4.57 9.55 0.96
N SER A 109 4.57 9.71 -0.37
CA SER A 109 3.34 9.81 -1.17
C SER A 109 3.57 9.33 -2.59
N HIS A 110 2.50 9.09 -3.32
CA HIS A 110 2.58 8.76 -4.74
C HIS A 110 3.11 9.95 -5.55
N ALA A 111 2.72 11.18 -5.20
CA ALA A 111 3.21 12.40 -5.82
C ALA A 111 4.74 12.53 -5.70
N VAL A 112 5.27 12.29 -4.49
CA VAL A 112 6.72 12.30 -4.24
C VAL A 112 7.43 11.21 -5.02
N ALA A 113 6.85 10.00 -5.13
CA ALA A 113 7.41 8.92 -5.92
C ALA A 113 7.52 9.26 -7.41
N ILE A 114 6.50 9.89 -7.98
CA ILE A 114 6.47 10.33 -9.38
C ILE A 114 7.50 11.43 -9.60
N GLU A 115 7.56 12.44 -8.72
CA GLU A 115 8.54 13.52 -8.82
C GLU A 115 9.96 12.96 -8.75
N ASN A 116 10.26 12.10 -7.78
CA ASN A 116 11.57 11.47 -7.63
C ASN A 116 11.94 10.65 -8.87
N ALA A 117 11.01 9.90 -9.46
CA ALA A 117 11.27 9.15 -10.68
C ALA A 117 11.60 10.07 -11.86
N LEU A 118 10.85 11.17 -12.04
CA LEU A 118 11.11 12.14 -13.10
C LEU A 118 12.45 12.84 -12.91
N GLN A 119 12.81 13.23 -11.68
CA GLN A 119 14.12 13.82 -11.39
C GLN A 119 15.25 12.81 -11.63
N LEU A 120 15.10 11.56 -11.16
CA LEU A 120 16.09 10.50 -11.32
C LEU A 120 16.44 10.28 -12.80
N PHE A 121 15.43 10.21 -13.66
CA PHE A 121 15.64 9.96 -15.09
C PHE A 121 15.88 11.23 -15.91
N SER A 122 15.55 12.41 -15.36
CA SER A 122 15.71 13.73 -15.99
C SER A 122 15.32 13.75 -17.48
N PRO A 123 14.10 13.31 -17.84
CA PRO A 123 13.74 13.16 -19.25
C PRO A 123 13.53 14.53 -19.92
N ALA A 124 14.07 14.69 -21.13
CA ALA A 124 13.76 15.81 -22.01
C ALA A 124 12.28 15.82 -22.42
N LEU A 125 11.67 14.63 -22.51
CA LEU A 125 10.23 14.46 -22.70
C LEU A 125 9.70 13.27 -21.89
N ALA A 126 8.70 13.56 -21.07
CA ALA A 126 7.87 12.59 -20.38
C ALA A 126 6.40 12.76 -20.76
N ILE A 127 5.66 11.65 -20.78
CA ILE A 127 4.20 11.67 -20.82
C ILE A 127 3.70 11.28 -19.44
N VAL A 128 2.77 12.05 -18.88
CA VAL A 128 2.21 11.79 -17.55
C VAL A 128 0.68 11.84 -17.65
N ASP A 129 0.00 10.89 -17.00
CA ASP A 129 -1.45 10.92 -16.81
C ASP A 129 -1.87 12.27 -16.21
N GLU A 130 -2.86 12.92 -16.82
CA GLU A 130 -3.38 14.23 -16.40
C GLU A 130 -3.83 14.27 -14.92
N HIS A 131 -4.21 13.14 -14.34
CA HIS A 131 -4.61 13.09 -12.93
C HIS A 131 -3.44 13.08 -11.96
N LEU A 132 -2.24 12.74 -12.46
CA LEU A 132 -1.02 12.61 -11.68
C LEU A 132 -0.13 13.86 -11.77
N THR A 133 -0.47 14.84 -12.60
CA THR A 133 0.36 16.05 -12.80
C THR A 133 0.11 17.14 -11.77
N ARG A 134 -0.96 17.06 -10.97
CA ARG A 134 -1.38 18.11 -10.03
C ARG A 134 -0.26 18.59 -9.10
N HIS A 135 0.61 17.67 -8.67
CA HIS A 135 1.68 17.92 -7.71
C HIS A 135 3.03 18.22 -8.36
N LEU A 136 3.12 18.09 -9.69
CA LEU A 136 4.37 18.33 -10.39
C LEU A 136 4.71 19.83 -10.44
N PRO A 137 6.00 20.19 -10.46
CA PRO A 137 6.42 21.55 -10.69
C PRO A 137 5.81 22.10 -11.98
N LYS A 138 5.05 23.20 -11.88
CA LYS A 138 4.35 23.82 -13.03
C LYS A 138 5.28 24.15 -14.21
N GLN A 139 6.56 24.39 -13.93
CA GLN A 139 7.59 24.65 -14.94
C GLN A 139 7.93 23.44 -15.81
N TRP A 140 7.64 22.22 -15.36
CA TRP A 140 7.83 21.01 -16.16
C TRP A 140 6.69 20.80 -17.17
N LEU A 141 5.49 21.28 -16.84
CA LEU A 141 4.31 21.13 -17.70
C LEU A 141 4.47 21.99 -18.96
N ARG A 142 4.44 21.35 -20.12
CA ARG A 142 4.47 22.06 -21.39
C ARG A 142 3.06 22.43 -21.80
N SER A 143 2.81 23.72 -21.98
CA SER A 143 1.69 24.14 -22.81
C SER A 143 1.98 23.74 -24.26
N LEU A 144 0.99 23.20 -24.96
CA LEU A 144 1.06 22.99 -26.42
C LEU A 144 1.34 24.29 -27.21
N ALA A 145 1.21 25.46 -26.57
CA ALA A 145 1.76 26.71 -27.06
C ALA A 145 3.29 26.65 -26.97
N ILE A 146 3.92 26.39 -28.11
CA ILE A 146 5.36 26.37 -28.34
C ILE A 146 5.89 27.79 -28.10
N GLU A 147 6.27 28.10 -26.87
CA GLU A 147 7.22 29.19 -26.62
C GLU A 147 8.60 28.56 -26.44
N GLU A 148 9.48 28.83 -27.40
CA GLU A 148 10.89 28.50 -27.32
C GLU A 148 11.49 29.16 -26.07
N ARG A 149 11.56 28.43 -24.97
CA ARG A 149 12.36 28.87 -23.82
C ARG A 149 13.83 28.78 -24.19
N ALA A 150 14.40 29.93 -24.52
CA ALA A 150 15.80 30.16 -24.83
C ALA A 150 16.70 30.16 -23.58
N ASP A 151 16.56 29.18 -22.69
CA ASP A 151 17.51 29.00 -21.59
C ASP A 151 17.86 27.51 -21.45
N GLY A 152 19.09 27.17 -21.87
CA GLY A 152 19.61 25.82 -22.03
C GLY A 152 19.89 25.09 -20.72
N LYS A 153 18.91 25.04 -19.81
CA LYS A 153 18.92 24.12 -18.67
C LYS A 153 18.10 22.88 -18.99
N ASP A 154 18.64 21.72 -18.63
CA ASP A 154 18.01 20.39 -18.63
C ASP A 154 16.69 20.43 -17.86
N THR A 155 15.64 20.93 -18.51
CA THR A 155 14.34 21.13 -17.88
C THR A 155 13.43 20.01 -18.33
N ILE A 156 13.00 19.20 -17.36
CA ILE A 156 12.07 18.10 -17.58
C ILE A 156 10.83 18.62 -18.31
N GLY A 157 10.52 18.04 -19.46
CA GLY A 157 9.34 18.40 -20.25
C GLY A 157 8.23 17.37 -20.08
N VAL A 158 7.09 17.76 -19.52
CA VAL A 158 5.94 16.88 -19.30
C VAL A 158 4.79 17.27 -20.23
N ILE A 159 4.25 16.27 -20.92
CA ILE A 159 2.98 16.36 -21.65
C ILE A 159 1.94 15.54 -20.90
N GLU A 160 0.80 16.18 -20.64
CA GLU A 160 -0.36 15.52 -20.05
C GLU A 160 -1.06 14.62 -21.07
N ALA A 161 -1.46 13.43 -20.64
CA ALA A 161 -2.19 12.49 -21.48
C ALA A 161 -3.35 11.82 -20.72
N SER A 162 -4.32 11.34 -21.50
CA SER A 162 -5.41 10.52 -20.98
C SER A 162 -4.90 9.17 -20.48
N ARG A 163 -5.56 8.64 -19.44
CA ARG A 163 -5.31 7.31 -18.87
C ARG A 163 -5.82 6.13 -19.69
N GLN A 164 -6.46 6.39 -20.83
CA GLN A 164 -6.90 5.34 -21.76
C GLN A 164 -5.69 4.78 -22.51
N SER A 165 -5.48 3.46 -22.39
CA SER A 165 -4.28 2.80 -22.90
C SER A 165 -4.09 2.97 -24.41
N ASP A 166 -5.14 2.90 -25.22
CA ASP A 166 -5.04 3.01 -26.68
C ASP A 166 -4.52 4.38 -27.15
N LEU A 167 -5.06 5.46 -26.58
CA LEU A 167 -4.63 6.83 -26.87
C LEU A 167 -3.20 7.08 -26.37
N LEU A 168 -2.89 6.59 -25.17
CA LEU A 168 -1.56 6.71 -24.59
C LEU A 168 -0.51 5.97 -25.44
N ILE A 169 -0.81 4.77 -25.93
CA ILE A 169 0.06 3.99 -26.81
C ILE A 169 0.32 4.73 -28.12
N GLU A 170 -0.71 5.34 -28.72
CA GLU A 170 -0.54 6.15 -29.93
C GLU A 170 0.43 7.31 -29.68
N LEU A 171 0.27 8.00 -28.55
CA LEU A 171 1.13 9.13 -28.17
C LEU A 171 2.57 8.69 -27.90
N ILE A 172 2.78 7.57 -27.20
CA ILE A 172 4.10 6.96 -26.94
C ILE A 172 4.82 6.69 -28.27
N ARG A 173 4.14 6.05 -29.23
CA ARG A 173 4.73 5.73 -30.53
C ARG A 173 5.09 6.96 -31.36
N LYS A 174 4.25 8.00 -31.30
CA LYS A 174 4.46 9.26 -32.04
C LYS A 174 5.56 10.12 -31.44
N LEU A 175 5.53 10.33 -30.12
CA LEU A 175 6.39 11.30 -29.44
C LEU A 175 7.69 10.70 -28.92
N LYS A 176 7.74 9.37 -28.76
CA LYS A 176 8.90 8.63 -28.29
C LYS A 176 9.49 9.20 -26.98
N PRO A 177 8.68 9.34 -25.91
CA PRO A 177 9.15 9.91 -24.65
C PRO A 177 10.21 9.01 -24.00
N GLN A 178 11.04 9.57 -23.13
CA GLN A 178 12.00 8.80 -22.35
C GLN A 178 11.34 8.13 -21.13
N VAL A 179 10.33 8.78 -20.55
CA VAL A 179 9.58 8.30 -19.38
C VAL A 179 8.08 8.44 -19.65
N VAL A 180 7.33 7.42 -19.24
CA VAL A 180 5.87 7.41 -19.24
C VAL A 180 5.42 7.14 -17.80
N VAL A 181 4.58 8.00 -17.24
CA VAL A 181 3.90 7.77 -15.97
C VAL A 181 2.41 7.64 -16.26
N ALA A 182 1.86 6.45 -16.08
CA ALA A 182 0.51 6.12 -16.50
C ALA A 182 -0.32 5.62 -15.33
N GLY A 183 -1.55 6.10 -15.19
CA GLY A 183 -2.59 5.40 -14.45
C GLY A 183 -3.26 4.33 -15.31
N MET A 184 -4.32 3.71 -14.78
CA MET A 184 -5.16 2.77 -15.52
C MET A 184 -6.62 3.19 -15.45
N ALA A 185 -7.32 3.19 -16.59
CA ALA A 185 -8.77 3.34 -16.59
C ALA A 185 -9.45 2.17 -15.85
N GLN A 186 -10.58 2.43 -15.18
CA GLN A 186 -11.24 1.46 -14.30
C GLN A 186 -11.53 0.10 -14.97
N PHE A 187 -11.96 0.09 -16.24
CA PHE A 187 -12.26 -1.14 -16.97
C PHE A 187 -10.99 -1.85 -17.47
N GLU A 188 -9.95 -1.10 -17.81
CA GLU A 188 -8.67 -1.63 -18.27
C GLU A 188 -7.87 -2.24 -17.12
N ALA A 189 -8.09 -1.77 -15.89
CA ALA A 189 -7.43 -2.25 -14.69
C ALA A 189 -7.83 -3.68 -14.27
N ILE A 190 -8.84 -4.30 -14.89
CA ILE A 190 -9.37 -5.62 -14.47
C ILE A 190 -8.59 -6.78 -15.12
N THR A 191 -8.13 -6.59 -16.36
CA THR A 191 -7.46 -7.64 -17.17
C THR A 191 -6.03 -7.23 -17.50
N SER A 192 -5.17 -8.20 -17.80
CA SER A 192 -3.76 -7.92 -18.13
C SER A 192 -3.54 -7.38 -19.55
N ALA A 193 -4.57 -7.30 -20.40
CA ALA A 193 -4.42 -6.96 -21.82
C ALA A 193 -3.83 -5.55 -22.04
N ALA A 194 -4.40 -4.54 -21.39
CA ALA A 194 -3.92 -3.16 -21.48
C ALA A 194 -2.48 -3.02 -20.94
N VAL A 195 -2.16 -3.73 -19.86
CA VAL A 195 -0.82 -3.76 -19.26
C VAL A 195 0.20 -4.34 -20.25
N VAL A 196 -0.12 -5.48 -20.86
CA VAL A 196 0.75 -6.12 -21.87
C VAL A 196 1.00 -5.19 -23.07
N ASN A 197 -0.06 -4.53 -23.54
CA ASN A 197 0.05 -3.60 -24.67
C ASN A 197 0.92 -2.37 -24.34
N LEU A 198 0.74 -1.79 -23.13
CA LEU A 198 1.56 -0.68 -22.66
C LEU A 198 3.03 -1.08 -22.52
N LEU A 199 3.31 -2.22 -21.87
CA LEU A 199 4.67 -2.75 -21.72
C LEU A 199 5.35 -2.97 -23.09
N SER A 200 4.61 -3.48 -24.08
CA SER A 200 5.14 -3.65 -25.44
C SER A 200 5.45 -2.29 -26.07
N ALA A 201 4.50 -1.35 -26.02
CA ALA A 201 4.67 -0.05 -26.67
C ALA A 201 5.83 0.77 -26.07
N THR A 202 6.01 0.74 -24.75
CA THR A 202 7.13 1.41 -24.09
C THR A 202 8.45 0.74 -24.41
N LYS A 203 8.48 -0.60 -24.45
CA LYS A 203 9.67 -1.36 -24.84
C LYS A 203 10.11 -1.07 -26.27
N ASP A 204 9.17 -1.03 -27.23
CA ASP A 204 9.45 -0.80 -28.65
C ASP A 204 10.11 0.56 -28.91
N VAL A 205 9.75 1.55 -28.09
CA VAL A 205 10.29 2.91 -28.16
C VAL A 205 11.55 3.09 -27.31
N GLY A 206 11.77 2.22 -26.33
CA GLY A 206 12.85 2.36 -25.33
C GLY A 206 12.48 3.31 -24.18
N SER A 207 11.19 3.56 -23.96
CA SER A 207 10.68 4.37 -22.84
C SER A 207 10.72 3.58 -21.54
N ARG A 208 10.99 4.26 -20.42
CA ARG A 208 10.71 3.72 -19.08
C ARG A 208 9.24 3.93 -18.73
N LEU A 209 8.64 2.97 -18.04
CA LEU A 209 7.24 3.01 -17.59
C LEU A 209 7.18 3.02 -16.07
N LEU A 210 6.51 4.01 -15.49
CA LEU A 210 6.03 3.98 -14.10
C LEU A 210 4.51 3.85 -14.16
N LEU A 211 4.01 2.66 -13.84
CA LEU A 211 2.57 2.36 -13.90
C LEU A 211 1.96 2.51 -12.51
N ASP A 212 1.12 3.52 -12.32
CA ASP A 212 0.40 3.77 -11.08
C ASP A 212 -0.89 2.94 -11.01
N ILE A 213 -0.97 2.11 -9.98
CA ILE A 213 -2.15 1.29 -9.68
C ILE A 213 -2.81 1.69 -8.35
N SER A 214 -2.47 2.86 -7.79
CA SER A 214 -2.96 3.31 -6.48
C SER A 214 -4.49 3.29 -6.36
N GLU A 215 -5.21 3.75 -7.40
CA GLU A 215 -6.68 3.69 -7.43
C GLU A 215 -7.23 2.25 -7.39
N HIS A 216 -6.46 1.27 -7.88
CA HIS A 216 -6.87 -0.13 -8.07
C HIS A 216 -6.23 -1.10 -7.07
N LEU A 217 -5.45 -0.58 -6.11
CA LEU A 217 -4.91 -1.36 -5.00
C LEU A 217 -5.95 -1.40 -3.87
N GLU A 218 -6.18 -2.59 -3.32
CA GLU A 218 -7.14 -2.81 -2.25
C GLU A 218 -6.50 -3.70 -1.18
N LEU A 219 -6.38 -3.17 0.04
CA LEU A 219 -5.95 -3.93 1.20
C LEU A 219 -7.17 -4.67 1.76
N SER A 220 -7.42 -5.87 1.25
CA SER A 220 -8.56 -6.69 1.64
C SER A 220 -8.17 -8.15 1.70
N SER A 221 -8.89 -8.93 2.51
CA SER A 221 -8.79 -10.38 2.53
C SER A 221 -9.36 -11.04 1.27
N LEU A 222 -10.17 -10.30 0.50
CA LEU A 222 -10.76 -10.70 -0.77
C LEU A 222 -10.56 -9.56 -1.79
N PRO A 223 -9.32 -9.30 -2.23
CA PRO A 223 -9.04 -8.16 -3.09
C PRO A 223 -9.69 -8.34 -4.46
N ARG A 224 -10.17 -7.24 -5.04
CA ARG A 224 -10.70 -7.23 -6.41
C ARG A 224 -9.66 -7.65 -7.44
N SER A 225 -10.15 -8.09 -8.59
CA SER A 225 -9.32 -8.40 -9.75
C SER A 225 -8.55 -7.16 -10.21
N ASN A 226 -7.22 -7.28 -10.27
CA ASN A 226 -6.33 -6.27 -10.81
C ASN A 226 -5.45 -6.89 -11.90
N GLY A 227 -5.50 -6.33 -13.12
CA GLY A 227 -4.81 -6.80 -14.31
C GLY A 227 -3.30 -6.73 -14.22
N VAL A 228 -2.76 -5.71 -13.54
CA VAL A 228 -1.32 -5.55 -13.29
C VAL A 228 -0.84 -6.63 -12.33
N LEU A 229 -1.56 -6.82 -11.21
CA LEU A 229 -1.20 -7.86 -10.24
C LEU A 229 -1.36 -9.27 -10.82
N LYS A 230 -2.38 -9.51 -11.66
CA LYS A 230 -2.55 -10.76 -12.42
C LYS A 230 -1.40 -11.01 -13.40
N TYR A 231 -0.91 -9.97 -14.07
CA TYR A 231 0.26 -10.09 -14.93
C TYR A 231 1.48 -10.52 -14.12
N LEU A 232 1.74 -9.85 -12.99
CA LEU A 232 2.87 -10.13 -12.10
C LEU A 232 2.82 -11.52 -11.43
N ALA A 233 1.64 -12.11 -11.25
CA ALA A 233 1.50 -13.45 -10.69
C ALA A 233 2.13 -14.54 -11.58
N GLY A 234 2.25 -14.29 -12.89
CA GLY A 234 2.80 -15.25 -13.86
C GLY A 234 4.02 -14.76 -14.63
N ASN A 235 4.46 -13.51 -14.44
CA ASN A 235 5.51 -12.89 -15.23
C ASN A 235 6.41 -12.01 -14.36
N SER A 236 7.70 -12.00 -14.66
CA SER A 236 8.62 -11.01 -14.13
C SER A 236 8.35 -9.63 -14.71
N LEU A 237 8.47 -8.60 -13.89
CA LEU A 237 8.37 -7.22 -14.33
C LEU A 237 9.57 -6.86 -15.23
N PRO A 238 9.35 -6.29 -16.43
CA PRO A 238 10.46 -5.85 -17.29
C PRO A 238 11.32 -4.77 -16.63
N SER A 239 12.64 -4.77 -16.88
CA SER A 239 13.60 -3.83 -16.26
C SER A 239 13.36 -2.34 -16.56
N HIS A 240 12.62 -2.03 -17.62
CA HIS A 240 12.23 -0.67 -17.96
C HIS A 240 10.94 -0.22 -17.25
N THR A 241 10.32 -1.09 -16.44
CA THR A 241 9.04 -0.82 -15.78
C THR A 241 9.17 -0.86 -14.26
N ALA A 242 8.45 0.03 -13.59
CA ALA A 242 8.18 -0.01 -12.16
C ALA A 242 6.67 0.19 -11.91
N ILE A 243 6.14 -0.42 -10.85
CA ILE A 243 4.74 -0.28 -10.46
C ILE A 243 4.66 0.62 -9.22
N LEU A 244 3.87 1.69 -9.30
CA LEU A 244 3.58 2.57 -8.18
C LEU A 244 2.28 2.14 -7.50
N CYS A 245 2.35 2.01 -6.19
CA CYS A 245 1.25 1.62 -5.32
C CYS A 245 1.15 2.63 -4.18
N SER A 246 -0.01 3.21 -3.93
CA SER A 246 -0.22 4.10 -2.78
C SER A 246 -1.42 3.70 -1.96
N LEU A 247 -1.27 3.85 -0.65
CA LEU A 247 -2.26 3.43 0.35
C LEU A 247 -3.19 4.59 0.68
N VAL A 248 -3.87 5.13 -0.35
CA VAL A 248 -4.66 6.38 -0.28
C VAL A 248 -6.09 6.23 0.24
N LYS A 249 -6.53 5.01 0.53
CA LYS A 249 -7.94 4.69 0.88
C LYS A 249 -8.19 4.67 2.39
N ASN A 250 -7.31 5.29 3.17
CA ASN A 250 -7.38 5.32 4.62
C ASN A 250 -8.49 6.26 5.10
N GLN A 251 -9.46 5.72 5.86
CA GLN A 251 -10.56 6.48 6.44
C GLN A 251 -10.30 6.93 7.88
N VAL A 252 -9.32 6.33 8.56
CA VAL A 252 -9.04 6.57 9.99
C VAL A 252 -8.02 7.70 10.18
N TYR A 253 -6.96 7.72 9.36
CA TYR A 253 -5.95 8.79 9.37
C TYR A 253 -5.60 9.24 7.94
N PRO A 254 -6.46 10.04 7.29
CA PRO A 254 -6.27 10.47 5.89
C PRO A 254 -4.94 11.19 5.63
N ASP A 255 -4.37 11.84 6.67
CA ASP A 255 -3.09 12.55 6.58
C ASP A 255 -1.87 11.61 6.61
N LEU A 256 -2.04 10.35 7.02
CA LEU A 256 -0.98 9.35 6.97
C LEU A 256 -0.93 8.75 5.56
N GLU A 257 -0.08 9.30 4.70
CA GLU A 257 0.19 8.73 3.38
C GLU A 257 1.45 7.84 3.41
N VAL A 258 1.41 6.76 2.64
CA VAL A 258 2.57 5.95 2.25
C VAL A 258 2.33 5.43 0.84
N ALA A 259 3.33 5.58 -0.01
CA ALA A 259 3.41 4.89 -1.30
C ALA A 259 4.60 3.93 -1.32
N PHE A 260 4.59 3.00 -2.25
CA PHE A 260 5.72 2.14 -2.53
C PHE A 260 5.80 1.81 -4.01
N VAL A 261 7.03 1.67 -4.50
CA VAL A 261 7.34 1.28 -5.86
C VAL A 261 7.85 -0.15 -5.85
N ILE A 262 7.32 -0.97 -6.75
CA ILE A 262 7.78 -2.34 -7.02
C ILE A 262 8.61 -2.33 -8.31
N SER A 263 9.83 -2.85 -8.23
CA SER A 263 10.70 -3.05 -9.40
C SER A 263 11.52 -4.34 -9.24
N GLU A 264 11.73 -5.05 -10.35
CA GLU A 264 12.67 -6.18 -10.41
C GLU A 264 14.08 -5.73 -10.85
N ASP A 265 14.24 -4.48 -11.31
CA ASP A 265 15.54 -3.87 -11.56
C ASP A 265 16.11 -3.31 -10.25
N GLY A 266 17.08 -4.02 -9.67
CA GLY A 266 17.75 -3.62 -8.45
C GLY A 266 18.55 -2.31 -8.57
N ALA A 267 19.01 -1.93 -9.76
CA ALA A 267 19.66 -0.65 -9.97
C ALA A 267 18.66 0.50 -9.87
N VAL A 268 17.44 0.31 -10.40
CA VAL A 268 16.33 1.27 -10.24
C VAL A 268 15.91 1.39 -8.77
N CYS A 269 15.73 0.27 -8.07
CA CYS A 269 15.40 0.30 -6.63
C CYS A 269 16.44 1.08 -5.82
N LYS A 270 17.72 0.78 -6.06
CA LYS A 270 18.82 1.47 -5.39
C LYS A 270 18.82 2.97 -5.71
N ALA A 271 18.72 3.33 -6.98
CA ALA A 271 18.72 4.73 -7.41
C ALA A 271 17.55 5.51 -6.80
N LEU A 272 16.34 4.97 -6.85
CA LEU A 272 15.16 5.57 -6.23
C LEU A 272 15.35 5.77 -4.72
N SER A 273 15.87 4.76 -4.01
CA SER A 273 16.12 4.89 -2.56
C SER A 273 17.13 5.98 -2.20
N GLN A 274 18.11 6.24 -3.07
CA GLN A 274 19.09 7.31 -2.89
C GLN A 274 18.50 8.69 -3.22
N THR A 275 17.62 8.78 -4.23
CA THR A 275 16.93 10.02 -4.56
C THR A 275 16.02 10.49 -3.43
N ILE A 276 15.29 9.57 -2.79
CA ILE A 276 14.46 9.88 -1.61
C ILE A 276 15.30 10.48 -0.48
N GLU A 277 16.47 9.89 -0.21
CA GLU A 277 17.36 10.40 0.85
C GLU A 277 17.78 11.85 0.59
N LEU A 278 18.11 12.14 -0.67
CA LEU A 278 18.60 13.46 -1.08
C LEU A 278 17.50 14.53 -1.05
N LEU A 279 16.28 14.18 -1.48
CA LEU A 279 15.19 15.14 -1.68
C LEU A 279 14.26 15.26 -0.47
N GLU A 280 13.97 14.13 0.18
CA GLU A 280 12.91 14.00 1.20
C GLU A 280 13.46 13.60 2.58
N GLY A 281 14.75 13.24 2.65
CA GLY A 281 15.36 12.66 3.84
C GLY A 281 14.92 11.21 4.04
N ARG A 282 13.73 10.95 4.60
CA ARG A 282 13.19 9.60 4.82
C ARG A 282 11.66 9.60 4.90
N THR A 283 11.06 8.48 4.50
CA THR A 283 9.63 8.23 4.76
C THR A 283 9.37 8.03 6.26
N SER A 284 8.29 8.61 6.76
CA SER A 284 7.87 8.51 8.16
C SER A 284 7.76 7.04 8.62
N VAL A 285 8.47 6.70 9.69
CA VAL A 285 8.41 5.37 10.33
C VAL A 285 7.01 5.12 10.91
N ILE A 286 6.37 6.14 11.45
CA ILE A 286 5.03 6.02 12.03
C ILE A 286 4.00 5.69 10.95
N SER A 287 4.09 6.35 9.78
CA SER A 287 3.18 6.07 8.65
C SER A 287 3.39 4.65 8.11
N GLN A 288 4.64 4.21 8.00
CA GLN A 288 4.95 2.83 7.60
C GLN A 288 4.47 1.80 8.63
N ASN A 289 4.60 2.08 9.92
CA ASN A 289 4.11 1.22 10.99
C ASN A 289 2.59 1.13 11.01
N TYR A 290 1.90 2.24 10.73
CA TYR A 290 0.45 2.26 10.60
C TYR A 290 -0.03 1.26 9.56
N TYR A 291 0.40 1.43 8.31
CA TYR A 291 0.03 0.50 7.25
C TYR A 291 0.61 -0.90 7.45
N GLY A 292 1.77 -1.00 8.10
CA GLY A 292 2.35 -2.27 8.52
C GLY A 292 1.42 -3.05 9.45
N CYS A 293 0.74 -2.39 10.40
CA CYS A 293 -0.24 -3.05 11.26
C CYS A 293 -1.39 -3.64 10.44
N LEU A 294 -1.96 -2.86 9.51
CA LEU A 294 -3.07 -3.31 8.66
C LEU A 294 -2.69 -4.52 7.81
N VAL A 295 -1.53 -4.44 7.16
CA VAL A 295 -1.04 -5.54 6.33
C VAL A 295 -0.72 -6.78 7.18
N HIS A 296 -0.14 -6.59 8.37
CA HIS A 296 0.14 -7.68 9.30
C HIS A 296 -1.15 -8.37 9.75
N GLU A 297 -2.20 -7.63 10.09
CA GLU A 297 -3.48 -8.20 10.48
C GLU A 297 -4.13 -8.99 9.35
N LEU A 298 -4.15 -8.43 8.12
CA LEU A 298 -4.60 -9.14 6.93
C LEU A 298 -3.84 -10.45 6.73
N LEU A 299 -2.52 -10.47 6.95
CA LEU A 299 -1.72 -11.68 6.84
C LEU A 299 -2.01 -12.67 7.98
N ALA A 300 -2.23 -12.19 9.20
CA ALA A 300 -2.56 -13.01 10.35
C ALA A 300 -3.88 -13.78 10.17
N PHE A 301 -4.90 -13.15 9.55
CA PHE A 301 -6.16 -13.82 9.22
C PHE A 301 -5.96 -15.07 8.35
N GLN A 302 -5.11 -15.00 7.33
CA GLN A 302 -4.82 -16.16 6.49
C GLN A 302 -4.12 -17.28 7.26
N ILE A 303 -3.20 -16.95 8.16
CA ILE A 303 -2.48 -17.96 8.96
C ILE A 303 -3.44 -18.66 9.92
N GLY A 304 -4.35 -17.91 10.55
CA GLY A 304 -5.36 -18.42 11.48
C GLY A 304 -6.38 -19.35 10.81
N GLU A 305 -6.98 -18.92 9.68
CA GLU A 305 -7.92 -19.76 8.92
C GLU A 305 -7.26 -21.04 8.40
N ARG A 306 -6.03 -20.95 7.86
CA ARG A 306 -5.30 -22.13 7.37
C ARG A 306 -5.03 -23.14 8.47
N HIS A 307 -4.54 -22.70 9.64
CA HIS A 307 -4.31 -23.60 10.77
C HIS A 307 -5.59 -24.29 11.24
N ARG A 308 -6.72 -23.57 11.26
CA ARG A 308 -8.01 -24.15 11.64
C ARG A 308 -8.50 -25.17 10.61
N GLN A 309 -8.41 -24.85 9.32
CA GLN A 309 -8.83 -25.73 8.22
C GLN A 309 -7.96 -26.98 8.15
N GLN A 310 -6.64 -26.84 8.28
CA GLN A 310 -5.70 -27.98 8.32
C GLN A 310 -6.04 -28.92 9.48
N LYS A 311 -6.16 -28.41 10.71
CA LYS A 311 -6.54 -29.22 11.88
C LYS A 311 -7.89 -29.92 11.70
N THR A 312 -8.84 -29.26 11.06
CA THR A 312 -10.16 -29.84 10.80
C THR A 312 -10.05 -31.01 9.81
N LEU A 313 -9.34 -30.82 8.70
CA LEU A 313 -9.12 -31.88 7.72
C LEU A 313 -8.34 -33.07 8.29
N GLU A 314 -7.27 -32.80 9.05
CA GLU A 314 -6.51 -33.82 9.78
C GLU A 314 -7.41 -34.58 10.76
N SER A 315 -8.28 -33.87 11.51
CA SER A 315 -9.25 -34.51 12.41
C SER A 315 -10.32 -35.35 11.68
N CYS A 316 -10.55 -35.07 10.39
CA CYS A 316 -11.45 -35.82 9.52
C CYS A 316 -10.75 -36.95 8.75
N GLY A 317 -9.50 -37.28 9.09
CA GLY A 317 -8.76 -38.37 8.45
C GLY A 317 -8.18 -38.01 7.09
N TRP A 318 -7.82 -36.75 6.85
CA TRP A 318 -7.14 -36.30 5.65
C TRP A 318 -5.68 -35.96 5.94
N ASP A 319 -4.77 -36.45 5.09
CA ASP A 319 -3.39 -35.98 5.04
C ASP A 319 -3.33 -34.66 4.27
N VAL A 320 -2.96 -33.57 4.96
CA VAL A 320 -2.89 -32.22 4.38
C VAL A 320 -1.44 -31.89 4.01
N ALA A 321 -1.20 -31.46 2.76
CA ALA A 321 0.11 -30.97 2.35
C ALA A 321 0.39 -29.59 2.96
N GLY A 322 1.62 -29.36 3.43
CA GLY A 322 2.04 -28.08 4.02
C GLY A 322 1.74 -26.90 3.09
N CYS A 323 0.97 -25.94 3.59
CA CYS A 323 0.50 -24.81 2.79
C CYS A 323 1.66 -23.80 2.57
N GLN A 324 2.07 -23.60 1.31
CA GLN A 324 3.17 -22.67 0.97
C GLN A 324 2.71 -21.33 0.35
N GLY A 325 1.40 -21.10 0.24
CA GLY A 325 0.78 -19.84 -0.21
C GLY A 325 -0.60 -20.02 -0.83
N GLY A 326 -1.44 -18.97 -0.83
CA GLY A 326 -2.79 -18.97 -1.44
C GLY A 326 -3.97 -19.38 -0.52
N ILE A 327 -5.19 -19.33 -1.06
CA ILE A 327 -6.43 -19.78 -0.37
C ILE A 327 -6.74 -21.27 -0.58
N SER A 328 -5.95 -21.97 -1.40
CA SER A 328 -6.16 -23.38 -1.73
C SER A 328 -5.34 -24.29 -0.82
N MET A 329 -5.96 -25.39 -0.37
CA MET A 329 -5.32 -26.41 0.45
C MET A 329 -5.43 -27.75 -0.27
N LEU A 330 -4.31 -28.47 -0.38
CA LEU A 330 -4.27 -29.79 -1.00
C LEU A 330 -4.32 -30.85 0.11
N ALA A 331 -5.32 -31.71 0.07
CA ALA A 331 -5.50 -32.79 1.01
C ALA A 331 -5.82 -34.09 0.27
N LYS A 332 -5.34 -35.22 0.79
CA LYS A 332 -5.69 -36.56 0.32
C LYS A 332 -6.26 -37.38 1.51
N PRO A 333 -7.11 -38.38 1.27
CA PRO A 333 -7.55 -39.26 2.34
C PRO A 333 -6.34 -39.94 2.98
N ALA A 334 -6.28 -39.96 4.31
CA ALA A 334 -5.38 -40.84 5.04
C ALA A 334 -5.93 -42.27 4.89
N ALA A 335 -5.05 -43.22 4.59
CA ALA A 335 -5.40 -44.63 4.40
C ALA A 335 -5.93 -45.28 5.69
#